data_AF-A0A2T7VCF2-F1
#
_entry.id   AF-A0A2T7VCF2-F1
#
_cell.length_a   1.000
_cell.length_b   1.000
_cell.length_c   1.000
_cell.angle_alpha   90.00
_cell.angle_beta   90.00
_cell.angle_gamma   90.00
#
_symmetry.space_group_name_H-M   'P 1'
#
loop_
_entity.id
_entity.type
_entity.pdbx_description
1 polymer ?
#
loop_
_entity_poly.entity_id
_entity_poly.type
_entity_poly.pdbx_seq_one_letter_code
_entity_poly.pdbx_strand_id
1 'polypeptide(L)'
;MPLFDLAPGSVVAPAGCGKTQTIVDAFAGYHGLPVLILTHTNAGVTALRTRLQKASVEPDRYRLATIDGWALKLISLYPGLAGHRNEDGQIDYPTTQDAALAIVEGGVLAPVLHATYGRLVVDEYQDCSMRQHRLIRALAAELPCHVLGDPLQCVFNFNGAHPEWEGDVLAAFPTVLELDVPHRWINAGQAEFGQWILDCREPLLNGGQIDFSLAPANVTWRELPAEVAERPAARADQLQAIALAGAEKLMIIGDAQPVSTRLDFARRTPGVQVVEPVDLRDLIDAAAAIDGAAGVQRLNAVLDLVSLVMAGVRNPLVARLNALRQGHAAEPADVTEQAGLQVAQTGELTSVRQLLIGLQARRPHIYRPHILAVMLAALSRAIARGMPLRQAAVAEREAQRTKGRVLPTRGIGSTLLLKGLESERAIVLNADPMTAQHVYVAISRASTSLTVMSRERQLP
;
A
#
# COMPACT_ATOMS: atom_id res chain seq x y z
N MET A 1 30.54 6.95 -4.84
CA MET A 1 30.47 8.41 -4.98
C MET A 1 29.07 8.85 -4.56
N PRO A 2 28.90 9.86 -3.71
CA PRO A 2 27.59 10.38 -3.31
C PRO A 2 26.74 10.81 -4.52
N LEU A 3 25.42 10.65 -4.43
CA LEU A 3 24.49 10.99 -5.53
C LEU A 3 24.61 12.46 -5.96
N PHE A 4 24.84 13.39 -5.02
CA PHE A 4 24.93 14.81 -5.35
C PHE A 4 26.25 15.24 -6.02
N ASP A 5 27.21 14.32 -6.13
CA ASP A 5 28.45 14.53 -6.88
C ASP A 5 28.35 14.01 -8.32
N LEU A 6 27.28 13.27 -8.64
CA LEU A 6 26.98 12.85 -10.01
C LEU A 6 26.37 13.99 -10.82
N ALA A 7 26.47 13.87 -12.15
CA ALA A 7 25.69 14.70 -13.05
C ALA A 7 24.19 14.45 -12.84
N PRO A 8 23.32 15.45 -13.04
CA PRO A 8 21.87 15.25 -13.06
C PRO A 8 21.47 14.15 -14.04
N GLY A 9 20.52 13.31 -13.65
CA GLY A 9 20.12 12.14 -14.45
C GLY A 9 19.30 11.13 -13.67
N SER A 10 19.19 9.93 -14.22
CA SER A 10 18.47 8.81 -13.59
C SER A 10 19.40 7.86 -12.84
N VAL A 11 18.89 7.35 -11.72
CA VAL A 11 19.47 6.22 -11.00
C VAL A 11 18.53 5.03 -11.18
N VAL A 12 19.01 4.00 -11.85
CA VAL A 12 18.29 2.72 -11.93
C VAL A 12 18.56 1.97 -10.63
N ALA A 13 17.49 1.74 -9.87
CA ALA A 13 17.59 1.24 -8.51
C ALA A 13 16.69 0.02 -8.31
N PRO A 14 17.20 -1.19 -8.61
CA PRO A 14 16.47 -2.44 -8.41
C PRO A 14 15.96 -2.62 -6.98
N ALA A 15 14.98 -3.51 -6.82
CA ALA A 15 14.37 -3.80 -5.54
C ALA A 15 15.45 -4.27 -4.55
N GLY A 16 15.52 -3.66 -3.38
CA GLY A 16 16.45 -4.06 -2.34
C GLY A 16 17.91 -3.59 -2.52
N CYS A 17 18.23 -2.83 -3.58
CA CYS A 17 19.60 -2.32 -3.82
C CYS A 17 19.94 -1.00 -3.10
N GLY A 18 19.10 -0.54 -2.17
CA GLY A 18 19.45 0.61 -1.32
C GLY A 18 19.12 1.99 -1.89
N LYS A 19 18.15 2.12 -2.80
CA LYS A 19 17.66 3.41 -3.34
C LYS A 19 17.52 4.53 -2.30
N THR A 20 16.82 4.25 -1.20
CA THR A 20 16.66 5.22 -0.11
C THR A 20 17.99 5.56 0.58
N GLN A 21 18.87 4.57 0.74
CA GLN A 21 20.20 4.80 1.31
C GLN A 21 21.04 5.71 0.41
N THR A 22 20.97 5.52 -0.92
CA THR A 22 21.61 6.41 -1.89
C THR A 22 21.18 7.87 -1.75
N ILE A 23 19.89 8.12 -1.50
CA ILE A 23 19.38 9.48 -1.23
C ILE A 23 19.93 10.03 0.10
N VAL A 24 19.96 9.20 1.15
CA VAL A 24 20.48 9.62 2.45
C VAL A 24 21.97 9.94 2.39
N ASP A 25 22.77 9.05 1.79
CA ASP A 25 24.22 9.19 1.67
C ASP A 25 24.61 10.39 0.81
N ALA A 26 23.72 10.82 -0.09
CA ALA A 26 23.88 12.06 -0.87
C ALA A 26 24.05 13.31 0.01
N PHE A 27 23.46 13.32 1.21
CA PHE A 27 23.58 14.45 2.13
C PHE A 27 24.94 14.50 2.84
N ALA A 28 25.76 13.45 2.77
CA ALA A 28 27.11 13.49 3.29
C ALA A 28 27.94 14.51 2.50
N GLY A 29 28.48 15.54 3.18
CA GLY A 29 29.30 16.59 2.55
C GLY A 29 28.52 17.65 1.75
N TYR A 30 27.20 17.55 1.63
CA TYR A 30 26.40 18.57 0.94
C TYR A 30 26.09 19.78 1.84
N HIS A 31 26.55 20.98 1.51
CA HIS A 31 26.32 22.18 2.34
C HIS A 31 25.54 23.29 1.62
N GLY A 32 24.86 22.95 0.52
CA GLY A 32 24.07 23.89 -0.28
C GLY A 32 22.69 24.21 0.31
N LEU A 33 21.86 24.86 -0.51
CA LEU A 33 20.46 25.13 -0.22
C LEU A 33 19.66 23.83 0.01
N PRO A 34 18.48 23.89 0.66
CA PRO A 34 17.67 22.71 0.91
C PRO A 34 17.36 21.89 -0.36
N VAL A 35 17.35 20.56 -0.24
CA VAL A 35 17.00 19.66 -1.35
C VAL A 35 15.48 19.45 -1.38
N LEU A 36 14.86 19.64 -2.55
CA LEU A 36 13.48 19.24 -2.76
C LEU A 36 13.43 17.74 -3.06
N ILE A 37 12.79 16.96 -2.19
CA ILE A 37 12.60 15.52 -2.37
C ILE A 37 11.11 15.24 -2.59
N LEU A 38 10.79 14.63 -3.72
CA LEU A 38 9.43 14.28 -4.12
C LEU A 38 9.26 12.76 -4.23
N THR A 39 8.07 12.26 -3.89
CA THR A 39 7.69 10.84 -4.04
C THR A 39 6.19 10.74 -4.36
N HIS A 40 5.65 9.55 -4.54
CA HIS A 40 4.26 9.33 -4.93
C HIS A 40 3.27 9.25 -3.77
N THR A 41 3.71 8.80 -2.60
CA THR A 41 2.77 8.48 -1.50
C THR A 41 3.17 9.13 -0.19
N ASN A 42 2.17 9.46 0.64
CA ASN A 42 2.42 9.93 2.01
C ASN A 42 3.17 8.89 2.85
N ALA A 43 2.97 7.59 2.58
CA ALA A 43 3.76 6.53 3.20
C ALA A 43 5.24 6.61 2.81
N GLY A 44 5.54 6.87 1.53
CA GLY A 44 6.89 7.13 1.04
C GLY A 44 7.52 8.36 1.71
N VAL A 45 6.76 9.45 1.85
CA VAL A 45 7.19 10.64 2.60
C VAL A 45 7.55 10.30 4.04
N THR A 46 6.68 9.59 4.76
CA THR A 46 6.95 9.19 6.15
C THR A 46 8.19 8.29 6.24
N ALA A 47 8.32 7.30 5.34
CA ALA A 47 9.44 6.37 5.33
C ALA A 47 10.78 7.07 5.05
N LEU A 48 10.85 7.92 4.03
CA LEU A 48 12.04 8.72 3.69
C LEU A 48 12.40 9.67 4.84
N ARG A 49 11.42 10.35 5.44
CA ARG A 49 11.65 11.22 6.60
C ARG A 49 12.28 10.46 7.76
N THR A 50 11.74 9.29 8.11
CA THR A 50 12.30 8.45 9.18
C THR A 50 13.74 8.01 8.86
N ARG A 51 14.06 7.70 7.60
CA ARG A 51 15.42 7.32 7.18
C ARG A 51 16.40 8.49 7.28
N LEU A 52 16.01 9.68 6.80
CA LEU A 52 16.80 10.91 6.92
C LEU A 52 17.06 11.28 8.39
N GLN A 53 16.03 11.19 9.24
CA GLN A 53 16.16 11.43 10.69
C GLN A 53 17.10 10.43 11.38
N LYS A 54 17.00 9.14 11.02
CA LYS A 54 17.91 8.10 11.55
C LYS A 54 19.36 8.34 11.16
N ALA A 55 19.59 8.94 10.01
CA ALA A 55 20.92 9.35 9.54
C ALA A 55 21.32 10.76 10.00
N SER A 56 20.57 11.37 10.93
CA SER A 56 20.83 12.70 11.49
C SER A 56 20.93 13.80 10.43
N VAL A 57 20.16 13.70 9.34
CA VAL A 57 20.02 14.79 8.37
C VAL A 57 19.08 15.84 8.95
N GLU A 58 19.60 17.06 9.14
CA GLU A 58 18.84 18.18 9.70
C GLU A 58 17.57 18.49 8.86
N PRO A 59 16.40 18.74 9.49
CA PRO A 59 15.13 18.96 8.78
C PRO A 59 15.09 20.20 7.88
N ASP A 60 15.95 21.19 8.12
CA ASP A 60 16.08 22.40 7.31
C ASP A 60 16.79 22.13 5.98
N ARG A 61 17.64 21.10 5.89
CA ARG A 61 18.39 20.72 4.69
C ARG A 61 17.54 20.09 3.59
N TYR A 62 16.28 19.77 3.85
CA TYR A 62 15.39 19.22 2.83
C TYR A 62 13.94 19.68 2.97
N ARG A 63 13.20 19.57 1.86
CA ARG A 63 11.74 19.65 1.82
C ARG A 63 11.23 18.38 1.20
N LEU A 64 10.41 17.64 1.96
CA LEU A 64 9.90 16.34 1.54
C LEU A 64 8.38 16.39 1.41
N ALA A 65 7.87 16.04 0.24
CA ALA A 65 6.44 16.02 -0.07
C ALA A 65 6.12 14.93 -1.10
N THR A 66 4.84 14.64 -1.29
CA THR A 66 4.42 13.96 -2.52
C THR A 66 4.45 14.95 -3.69
N ILE A 67 4.56 14.46 -4.93
CA ILE A 67 4.48 15.32 -6.13
C ILE A 67 3.17 16.13 -6.11
N ASP A 68 2.05 15.45 -5.87
CA ASP A 68 0.74 16.11 -5.80
C ASP A 68 0.61 17.04 -4.60
N GLY A 69 1.17 16.68 -3.44
CA GLY A 69 1.17 17.53 -2.26
C GLY A 69 1.99 18.81 -2.46
N TRP A 70 3.08 18.73 -3.21
CA TRP A 70 3.88 19.88 -3.60
C TRP A 70 3.12 20.76 -4.61
N ALA A 71 2.50 20.16 -5.63
CA ALA A 71 1.68 20.87 -6.63
C ALA A 71 0.49 21.61 -5.98
N LEU A 72 -0.22 20.93 -5.07
CA LEU A 72 -1.30 21.52 -4.27
C LEU A 72 -0.82 22.72 -3.46
N LYS A 73 0.35 22.61 -2.81
CA LYS A 73 0.93 23.71 -2.06
C LYS A 73 1.28 24.89 -2.98
N LEU A 74 1.83 24.61 -4.17
CA LEU A 74 2.20 25.64 -5.13
C LEU A 74 0.99 26.46 -5.58
N ILE A 75 -0.07 25.80 -6.07
CA ILE A 75 -1.28 26.51 -6.53
C ILE A 75 -1.97 27.27 -5.39
N SER A 76 -1.87 26.76 -4.15
CA SER A 76 -2.44 27.43 -2.97
C SER A 76 -1.66 28.69 -2.58
N LEU A 77 -0.34 28.70 -2.78
CA LEU A 77 0.51 29.86 -2.51
C LEU A 77 0.39 30.94 -3.60
N TYR A 78 0.12 30.53 -4.84
CA TYR A 78 0.03 31.43 -6.00
C TYR A 78 -1.32 31.33 -6.73
N PRO A 79 -2.45 31.58 -6.05
CA PRO A 79 -3.77 31.37 -6.64
C PRO A 79 -4.04 32.28 -7.85
N GLY A 80 -3.40 33.45 -7.93
CA GLY A 80 -3.49 34.34 -9.08
C GLY A 80 -2.78 33.83 -10.33
N LEU A 81 -1.79 32.95 -10.18
CA LEU A 81 -1.10 32.29 -11.29
C LEU A 81 -1.73 30.94 -11.65
N ALA A 82 -2.34 30.27 -10.67
CA ALA A 82 -2.89 28.92 -10.85
C ALA A 82 -4.10 28.85 -11.78
N GLY A 83 -4.94 29.90 -11.81
CA GLY A 83 -6.20 29.88 -12.54
C GLY A 83 -7.22 28.83 -12.06
N HIS A 84 -6.88 28.07 -11.01
CA HIS A 84 -7.64 26.95 -10.45
C HIS A 84 -7.63 27.00 -8.92
N ARG A 85 -8.74 26.61 -8.30
CA ARG A 85 -8.84 26.38 -6.85
C ARG A 85 -9.63 25.10 -6.61
N ASN A 86 -9.11 24.24 -5.74
CA ASN A 86 -9.84 23.06 -5.30
C ASN A 86 -10.93 23.46 -4.30
N GLU A 87 -12.09 22.83 -4.40
CA GLU A 87 -13.20 22.99 -3.46
C GLU A 87 -12.97 22.15 -2.19
N ASP A 88 -13.70 22.47 -1.11
CA ASP A 88 -13.54 21.81 0.18
C ASP A 88 -13.78 20.29 0.09
N GLY A 89 -12.70 19.52 0.29
CA GLY A 89 -12.74 18.06 0.37
C GLY A 89 -12.72 17.31 -0.96
N GLN A 90 -12.65 18.01 -2.10
CA GLN A 90 -12.45 17.39 -3.42
C GLN A 90 -11.24 17.99 -4.13
N ILE A 91 -10.21 17.16 -4.32
CA ILE A 91 -9.02 17.53 -5.05
C ILE A 91 -9.13 16.98 -6.48
N ASP A 92 -9.15 17.88 -7.46
CA ASP A 92 -8.96 17.53 -8.86
C ASP A 92 -7.44 17.44 -9.12
N TYR A 93 -6.90 16.22 -9.02
CA TYR A 93 -5.48 15.98 -9.20
C TYR A 93 -4.99 16.33 -10.62
N PRO A 94 -5.65 15.89 -11.72
CA PRO A 94 -5.29 16.33 -13.07
C PRO A 94 -5.20 17.84 -13.24
N THR A 95 -6.24 18.57 -12.86
CA THR A 95 -6.26 20.04 -13.01
C THR A 95 -5.24 20.72 -12.10
N THR A 96 -5.02 20.19 -10.89
CA THR A 96 -3.98 20.69 -9.98
C THR A 96 -2.57 20.50 -10.57
N GLN A 97 -2.30 19.34 -11.17
CA GLN A 97 -1.02 19.05 -11.82
C GLN A 97 -0.80 19.97 -13.03
N ASP A 98 -1.81 20.14 -13.88
CA ASP A 98 -1.74 20.98 -15.07
C ASP A 98 -1.57 22.48 -14.71
N ALA A 99 -2.25 22.96 -13.67
CA ALA A 99 -2.07 24.32 -13.15
C ALA A 99 -0.66 24.53 -12.55
N ALA A 100 -0.16 23.57 -11.77
CA ALA A 100 1.19 23.65 -11.23
C ALA A 100 2.26 23.66 -12.33
N LEU A 101 2.08 22.83 -13.38
CA LEU A 101 2.94 22.82 -14.55
C LEU A 101 2.96 24.20 -15.23
N ALA A 102 1.80 24.80 -15.49
CA ALA A 102 1.71 26.11 -16.12
C ALA A 102 2.41 27.22 -15.32
N ILE A 103 2.34 27.17 -13.99
CA ILE A 103 3.08 28.12 -13.12
C ILE A 103 4.59 27.95 -13.28
N VAL A 104 5.09 26.72 -13.30
CA VAL A 104 6.54 26.45 -13.42
C VAL A 104 7.04 26.81 -14.82
N GLU A 105 6.35 26.38 -15.88
CA GLU A 105 6.71 26.69 -17.28
C GLU A 105 6.62 28.18 -17.59
N GLY A 106 5.75 28.93 -16.90
CA GLY A 106 5.68 30.37 -17.01
C GLY A 106 6.94 31.11 -16.52
N GLY A 107 7.87 30.44 -15.82
CA GLY A 107 9.18 30.96 -15.42
C GLY A 107 9.16 32.03 -14.32
N VAL A 108 7.98 32.56 -13.95
CA VAL A 108 7.82 33.61 -12.93
C VAL A 108 8.40 33.20 -11.57
N LEU A 109 8.39 31.89 -11.27
CA LEU A 109 8.90 31.36 -10.01
C LEU A 109 10.35 30.86 -10.07
N ALA A 110 11.04 30.93 -11.22
CA ALA A 110 12.43 30.50 -11.34
C ALA A 110 13.36 31.14 -10.28
N PRO A 111 13.33 32.47 -10.04
CA PRO A 111 14.15 33.07 -8.98
C PRO A 111 13.82 32.54 -7.58
N VAL A 112 12.55 32.24 -7.31
CA VAL A 112 12.10 31.68 -6.04
C VAL A 112 12.60 30.24 -5.88
N LEU A 113 12.53 29.43 -6.93
CA LEU A 113 13.04 28.06 -6.94
C LEU A 113 14.54 28.04 -6.66
N HIS A 114 15.33 28.86 -7.36
CA HIS A 114 16.79 28.96 -7.16
C HIS A 114 17.19 29.51 -5.78
N ALA A 115 16.36 30.37 -5.18
CA ALA A 115 16.60 30.86 -3.83
C ALA A 115 16.18 29.87 -2.73
N THR A 116 15.26 28.95 -3.04
CA THR A 116 14.66 28.03 -2.05
C THR A 116 15.33 26.66 -2.06
N TYR A 117 15.72 26.18 -3.24
CA TYR A 117 16.18 24.81 -3.44
C TYR A 117 17.53 24.77 -4.14
N GLY A 118 18.41 23.90 -3.66
CA GLY A 118 19.68 23.65 -4.33
C GLY A 118 19.59 22.56 -5.40
N ARG A 119 18.69 21.60 -5.22
CA ARG A 119 18.56 20.38 -6.04
C ARG A 119 17.15 19.79 -5.95
N LEU A 120 16.81 18.97 -6.93
CA LEU A 120 15.60 18.14 -6.95
C LEU A 120 15.97 16.64 -6.93
N VAL A 121 15.27 15.87 -6.11
CA VAL A 121 15.33 14.41 -6.07
C VAL A 121 13.91 13.86 -6.18
N VAL A 122 13.66 12.93 -7.08
CA VAL A 122 12.34 12.29 -7.24
C VAL A 122 12.48 10.77 -7.09
N ASP A 123 11.81 10.21 -6.09
CA ASP A 123 11.79 8.78 -5.79
C ASP A 123 10.54 8.09 -6.35
N GLU A 124 10.66 6.79 -6.64
CA GLU A 124 9.63 5.93 -7.26
C GLU A 124 9.20 6.41 -8.65
N TYR A 125 10.16 6.93 -9.44
CA TYR A 125 9.88 7.63 -10.69
C TYR A 125 9.11 6.81 -11.73
N GLN A 126 9.23 5.48 -11.69
CA GLN A 126 8.49 4.57 -12.57
C GLN A 126 6.96 4.68 -12.39
N ASP A 127 6.49 5.20 -11.25
CA ASP A 127 5.06 5.35 -10.96
C ASP A 127 4.51 6.73 -11.37
N CYS A 128 5.33 7.60 -11.98
CA CYS A 128 4.91 8.89 -12.50
C CYS A 128 3.81 8.76 -13.55
N SER A 129 2.78 9.59 -13.45
CA SER A 129 1.89 9.85 -14.59
C SER A 129 2.61 10.74 -15.62
N MET A 130 2.11 10.78 -16.86
CA MET A 130 2.64 11.70 -17.87
C MET A 130 2.60 13.18 -17.44
N ARG A 131 1.58 13.59 -16.67
CA ARG A 131 1.50 14.96 -16.13
C ARG A 131 2.59 15.22 -15.09
N GLN A 132 2.79 14.27 -14.18
CA GLN A 132 3.87 14.37 -13.18
C GLN A 132 5.24 14.40 -13.87
N HIS A 133 5.46 13.57 -14.88
CA HIS A 133 6.70 13.58 -15.67
C HIS A 133 6.97 14.96 -16.29
N ARG A 134 5.97 15.59 -16.93
CA ARG A 134 6.08 16.96 -17.49
C ARG A 134 6.42 17.99 -16.41
N LEU A 135 5.72 17.94 -15.27
CA LEU A 135 6.00 18.84 -14.14
C LEU A 135 7.44 18.69 -13.63
N ILE A 136 7.91 17.45 -13.45
CA ILE A 136 9.30 17.20 -13.03
C ILE A 136 10.30 17.68 -14.07
N ARG A 137 10.02 17.52 -15.37
CA ARG A 137 10.89 18.05 -16.43
C ARG A 137 10.97 19.57 -16.41
N ALA A 138 9.85 20.27 -16.20
CA ALA A 138 9.83 21.71 -16.05
C ALA A 138 10.67 22.16 -14.83
N LEU A 139 10.56 21.45 -13.71
CA LEU A 139 11.40 21.71 -12.53
C LEU A 139 12.89 21.40 -12.76
N ALA A 140 13.19 20.35 -13.52
CA ALA A 140 14.56 19.94 -13.84
C ALA A 140 15.27 20.93 -14.79
N ALA A 141 14.53 21.78 -15.51
CA ALA A 141 15.10 22.88 -16.29
C ALA A 141 15.66 23.98 -15.38
N GLU A 142 15.14 24.12 -14.16
CA GLU A 142 15.57 25.12 -13.18
C GLU A 142 16.54 24.53 -12.14
N LEU A 143 16.37 23.27 -11.75
CA LEU A 143 17.14 22.65 -10.66
C LEU A 143 17.92 21.41 -11.11
N PRO A 144 19.17 21.21 -10.67
CA PRO A 144 19.88 19.95 -10.83
C PRO A 144 19.05 18.78 -10.27
N CYS A 145 18.62 17.87 -11.14
CA CYS A 145 17.62 16.86 -10.83
C CYS A 145 18.18 15.43 -10.89
N HIS A 146 17.85 14.62 -9.88
CA HIS A 146 18.03 13.18 -9.91
C HIS A 146 16.69 12.47 -9.79
N VAL A 147 16.41 11.55 -10.70
CA VAL A 147 15.23 10.67 -10.63
C VAL A 147 15.66 9.26 -10.30
N LEU A 148 14.99 8.60 -9.36
CA LEU A 148 15.31 7.25 -8.92
C LEU A 148 14.11 6.34 -9.15
N GLY A 149 14.34 5.21 -9.80
CA GLY A 149 13.26 4.26 -10.08
C GLY A 149 13.73 2.95 -10.66
N ASP A 150 12.76 2.08 -10.93
CA ASP A 150 12.97 0.76 -11.50
C ASP A 150 11.79 0.40 -12.42
N PRO A 151 11.99 0.28 -13.74
CA PRO A 151 10.90 0.00 -14.67
C PRO A 151 10.16 -1.31 -14.37
N LEU A 152 10.86 -2.33 -13.85
CA LEU A 152 10.22 -3.59 -13.45
C LEU A 152 9.31 -3.46 -12.21
N GLN A 153 9.37 -2.34 -11.49
CA GLN A 153 8.46 -2.08 -10.37
C GLN A 153 7.26 -1.22 -10.78
N CYS A 154 7.09 -0.86 -12.05
CA CYS A 154 5.92 -0.13 -12.53
C CYS A 154 4.68 -1.04 -12.57
N VAL A 155 3.89 -1.01 -11.50
CA VAL A 155 2.65 -1.80 -11.38
C VAL A 155 1.40 -0.94 -11.21
N PHE A 156 1.54 0.39 -11.19
CA PHE A 156 0.39 1.32 -11.11
C PHE A 156 -0.11 1.81 -12.47
N ASN A 157 0.27 1.14 -13.55
CA ASN A 157 -0.01 1.51 -14.95
C ASN A 157 -1.50 1.46 -15.37
N PHE A 158 -2.41 1.16 -14.45
CA PHE A 158 -3.85 1.19 -14.69
C PHE A 158 -4.48 2.59 -14.56
N ASN A 159 -3.73 3.60 -14.06
CA ASN A 159 -4.25 4.94 -13.77
C ASN A 159 -4.04 5.96 -14.91
N GLY A 160 -3.85 5.50 -16.15
CA GLY A 160 -3.68 6.35 -17.33
C GLY A 160 -2.31 6.18 -17.98
N ALA A 161 -1.91 7.16 -18.79
CA ALA A 161 -0.61 7.12 -19.46
C ALA A 161 0.54 7.37 -18.47
N HIS A 162 1.54 6.48 -18.50
CA HIS A 162 2.82 6.59 -17.81
C HIS A 162 3.94 6.85 -18.83
N PRO A 163 5.02 7.54 -18.44
CA PRO A 163 6.17 7.73 -19.32
C PRO A 163 6.83 6.38 -19.60
N GLU A 164 7.17 6.13 -20.86
CA GLU A 164 8.02 5.00 -21.22
C GLU A 164 9.40 5.22 -20.63
N TRP A 165 9.96 4.19 -19.96
CA TRP A 165 11.22 4.36 -19.24
C TRP A 165 12.34 4.75 -20.21
N GLU A 166 12.50 4.00 -21.30
CA GLU A 166 13.52 4.24 -22.30
C GLU A 166 13.23 5.50 -23.15
N GLY A 167 12.02 5.62 -23.69
CA GLY A 167 11.66 6.68 -24.64
C GLY A 167 11.42 8.05 -24.03
N ASP A 168 10.85 8.12 -22.83
CA ASP A 168 10.51 9.39 -22.16
C ASP A 168 11.46 9.70 -20.99
N VAL A 169 11.64 8.74 -20.07
CA VAL A 169 12.41 8.99 -18.83
C VAL A 169 13.89 9.13 -19.12
N LEU A 170 14.52 8.16 -19.78
CA LEU A 170 15.96 8.17 -20.04
C LEU A 170 16.35 9.23 -21.09
N ALA A 171 15.43 9.59 -21.99
CA ALA A 171 15.62 10.72 -22.90
C ALA A 171 15.74 12.06 -22.18
N ALA A 172 14.96 12.26 -21.11
CA ALA A 172 15.02 13.47 -20.28
C ALA A 172 16.08 13.39 -19.17
N PHE A 173 16.34 12.19 -18.65
CA PHE A 173 17.23 11.92 -17.52
C PHE A 173 18.14 10.72 -17.83
N PRO A 174 19.27 10.93 -18.53
CA PRO A 174 20.20 9.86 -18.86
C PRO A 174 20.68 9.12 -17.60
N THR A 175 20.94 7.82 -17.72
CA THR A 175 21.41 7.02 -16.57
C THR A 175 22.80 7.45 -16.13
N VAL A 176 22.92 7.82 -14.86
CA VAL A 176 24.18 8.22 -14.23
C VAL A 176 24.69 7.21 -13.21
N LEU A 177 23.82 6.31 -12.76
CA LEU A 177 24.15 5.25 -11.82
C LEU A 177 23.14 4.09 -11.95
N GLU A 178 23.64 2.86 -11.89
CA GLU A 178 22.83 1.66 -11.71
C GLU A 178 23.29 0.96 -10.44
N LEU A 179 22.33 0.59 -9.58
CA LEU A 179 22.61 -0.10 -8.32
C LEU A 179 22.53 -1.62 -8.53
N ASP A 180 23.59 -2.33 -8.20
CA ASP A 180 23.75 -3.76 -8.48
C ASP A 180 23.98 -4.61 -7.22
N VAL A 181 24.06 -4.00 -6.04
CA VAL A 181 24.30 -4.71 -4.78
C VAL A 181 22.98 -5.02 -4.07
N PRO A 182 22.59 -6.30 -3.88
CA PRO A 182 21.30 -6.70 -3.29
C PRO A 182 21.31 -6.60 -1.75
N HIS A 183 21.48 -5.39 -1.22
CA HIS A 183 21.64 -5.10 0.20
C HIS A 183 20.57 -5.72 1.10
N ARG A 184 19.30 -5.75 0.67
CA ARG A 184 18.20 -6.35 1.45
C ARG A 184 18.52 -7.79 1.84
N TRP A 185 18.99 -8.58 0.88
CA TRP A 185 19.25 -10.01 1.08
C TRP A 185 20.61 -10.27 1.70
N ILE A 186 21.63 -9.46 1.38
CA ILE A 186 22.93 -9.51 2.07
C ILE A 186 22.74 -9.31 3.58
N ASN A 187 21.94 -8.31 3.97
CA ASN A 187 21.64 -8.04 5.38
C ASN A 187 20.83 -9.16 6.06
N ALA A 188 20.10 -9.97 5.29
CA ALA A 188 19.36 -11.14 5.77
C ALA A 188 20.20 -12.44 5.72
N GLY A 189 21.47 -12.37 5.30
CA GLY A 189 22.33 -13.53 5.13
C GLY A 189 21.99 -14.41 3.92
N GLN A 190 21.27 -13.87 2.93
CA GLN A 190 20.77 -14.58 1.74
C GLN A 190 21.30 -13.99 0.44
N ALA A 191 22.60 -13.72 0.37
CA ALA A 191 23.21 -13.04 -0.77
C ALA A 191 22.92 -13.71 -2.13
N GLU A 192 22.97 -15.05 -2.21
CA GLU A 192 22.65 -15.82 -3.41
C GLU A 192 21.20 -15.60 -3.87
N PHE A 193 20.25 -15.56 -2.93
CA PHE A 193 18.86 -15.24 -3.24
C PHE A 193 18.72 -13.82 -3.79
N GLY A 194 19.42 -12.86 -3.20
CA GLY A 194 19.45 -11.49 -3.71
C GLY A 194 20.03 -11.38 -5.11
N GLN A 195 21.12 -12.09 -5.39
CA GLN A 195 21.75 -12.10 -6.71
C GLN A 195 20.80 -12.70 -7.75
N TRP A 196 20.16 -13.84 -7.44
CA TRP A 196 19.17 -14.45 -8.32
C TRP A 196 18.02 -13.49 -8.68
N ILE A 197 17.52 -12.71 -7.71
CA ILE A 197 16.49 -11.69 -7.98
C ILE A 197 16.98 -10.61 -8.95
N LEU A 198 18.26 -10.22 -8.88
CA LEU A 198 18.85 -9.26 -9.82
C LEU A 198 19.07 -9.88 -11.21
N ASP A 199 19.54 -11.13 -11.27
CA ASP A 199 19.75 -11.85 -12.52
C ASP A 199 18.43 -12.09 -13.26
N CYS A 200 17.31 -12.24 -12.53
CA CYS A 200 15.97 -12.28 -13.12
C CYS A 200 15.61 -11.01 -13.88
N ARG A 201 16.25 -9.86 -13.65
CA ARG A 201 15.81 -8.58 -14.26
C ARG A 201 16.02 -8.55 -15.76
N GLU A 202 17.18 -8.98 -16.23
CA GLU A 202 17.54 -8.92 -17.65
C GLU A 202 16.54 -9.67 -18.55
N PRO A 203 16.17 -10.94 -18.30
CA PRO A 203 15.16 -11.60 -19.12
C PRO A 203 13.80 -10.90 -19.03
N LEU A 204 13.38 -10.44 -17.84
CA LEU A 204 12.09 -9.76 -17.65
C LEU A 204 12.01 -8.43 -18.41
N LEU A 205 13.10 -7.64 -18.42
CA LEU A 205 13.20 -6.38 -19.17
C LEU A 205 13.14 -6.62 -20.68
N ASN A 206 13.71 -7.72 -21.15
CA ASN A 206 13.75 -8.09 -22.56
C ASN A 206 12.49 -8.85 -23.03
N GLY A 207 11.45 -8.95 -22.19
CA GLY A 207 10.21 -9.67 -22.51
C GLY A 207 10.36 -11.19 -22.54
N GLY A 208 11.44 -11.71 -21.95
CA GLY A 208 11.70 -13.14 -21.74
C GLY A 208 10.97 -13.70 -20.53
N GLN A 209 11.48 -14.82 -20.00
CA GLN A 209 10.89 -15.52 -18.86
C GLN A 209 11.98 -15.94 -17.87
N ILE A 210 11.60 -16.11 -16.61
CA ILE A 210 12.43 -16.69 -15.56
C ILE A 210 12.08 -18.16 -15.35
N ASP A 211 13.09 -19.03 -15.25
CA ASP A 211 12.91 -20.46 -14.99
C ASP A 211 13.19 -20.78 -13.51
N PHE A 212 12.15 -21.19 -12.79
CA PHE A 212 12.27 -21.50 -11.36
C PHE A 212 13.04 -22.80 -11.08
N SER A 213 13.41 -23.60 -12.08
CA SER A 213 14.34 -24.73 -11.88
C SER A 213 15.78 -24.29 -11.59
N LEU A 214 16.13 -23.05 -11.96
CA LEU A 214 17.43 -22.44 -11.72
C LEU A 214 17.46 -21.62 -10.42
N ALA A 215 16.37 -21.64 -9.64
CA ALA A 215 16.24 -20.84 -8.44
C ALA A 215 17.08 -21.41 -7.28
N PRO A 216 17.61 -20.55 -6.39
CA PRO A 216 18.40 -20.99 -5.24
C PRO A 216 17.55 -21.73 -4.22
N ALA A 217 18.19 -22.41 -3.26
CA ALA A 217 17.53 -23.31 -2.30
C ALA A 217 16.38 -22.68 -1.49
N ASN A 218 16.40 -21.37 -1.31
CA ASN A 218 15.38 -20.63 -0.55
C ASN A 218 14.13 -20.27 -1.37
N VAL A 219 14.13 -20.60 -2.66
CA VAL A 219 13.00 -20.42 -3.57
C VAL A 219 12.41 -21.79 -3.89
N THR A 220 11.15 -21.97 -3.54
CA THR A 220 10.42 -23.22 -3.82
C THR A 220 9.34 -22.94 -4.86
N TRP A 221 9.42 -23.62 -6.01
CA TRP A 221 8.33 -23.65 -6.98
C TRP A 221 7.42 -24.85 -6.74
N ARG A 222 6.11 -24.64 -6.83
CA ARG A 222 5.08 -25.66 -6.68
C ARG A 222 4.08 -25.57 -7.82
N GLU A 223 3.89 -26.67 -8.51
CA GLU A 223 2.89 -26.76 -9.56
C GLU A 223 1.48 -26.60 -8.95
N LEU A 224 0.66 -25.74 -9.57
CA LEU A 224 -0.76 -25.66 -9.23
C LEU A 224 -1.50 -26.85 -9.82
N PRO A 225 -2.39 -27.51 -9.04
CA PRO A 225 -3.25 -28.55 -9.58
C PRO A 225 -4.03 -28.08 -10.82
N ALA A 226 -4.07 -28.94 -11.84
CA ALA A 226 -4.83 -28.69 -13.06
C ALA A 226 -6.30 -28.41 -12.73
N GLU A 227 -6.89 -29.26 -11.88
CA GLU A 227 -8.24 -29.13 -11.36
C GLU A 227 -8.37 -27.93 -10.40
N VAL A 228 -9.21 -26.97 -10.79
CA VAL A 228 -9.43 -25.72 -10.02
C VAL A 228 -9.95 -26.01 -8.60
N ALA A 229 -10.73 -27.09 -8.45
CA ALA A 229 -11.32 -27.50 -7.18
C ALA A 229 -10.28 -27.96 -6.14
N GLU A 230 -9.10 -28.43 -6.58
CA GLU A 230 -8.02 -28.91 -5.71
C GLU A 230 -7.09 -27.78 -5.24
N ARG A 231 -7.05 -26.66 -5.99
CA ARG A 231 -6.15 -25.53 -5.72
C ARG A 231 -6.32 -24.93 -4.30
N PRO A 232 -7.53 -24.78 -3.72
CA PRO A 232 -7.68 -24.30 -2.35
C PRO A 232 -6.96 -25.16 -1.32
N ALA A 233 -7.05 -26.50 -1.43
CA ALA A 233 -6.36 -27.42 -0.53
C ALA A 233 -4.85 -27.33 -0.70
N ALA A 234 -4.36 -27.38 -1.94
CA ALA A 234 -2.93 -27.25 -2.23
C ALA A 234 -2.33 -25.94 -1.69
N ARG A 235 -3.04 -24.82 -1.83
CA ARG A 235 -2.62 -23.51 -1.27
C ARG A 235 -2.59 -23.53 0.27
N ALA A 236 -3.57 -24.17 0.90
CA ALA A 236 -3.60 -24.30 2.35
C ALA A 236 -2.42 -25.17 2.85
N ASP A 237 -2.12 -26.27 2.16
CA ASP A 237 -1.00 -27.17 2.50
C ASP A 237 0.34 -26.45 2.40
N GLN A 238 0.57 -25.67 1.32
CA GLN A 238 1.79 -24.87 1.20
C GLN A 238 1.91 -23.83 2.31
N LEU A 239 0.80 -23.17 2.68
CA LEU A 239 0.81 -22.20 3.76
C LEU A 239 1.07 -22.84 5.14
N GLN A 240 0.59 -24.06 5.37
CA GLN A 240 0.84 -24.81 6.60
C GLN A 240 2.31 -25.28 6.69
N ALA A 241 2.93 -25.60 5.56
CA ALA A 241 4.34 -25.96 5.50
C ALA A 241 5.29 -24.80 5.88
N ILE A 242 4.81 -23.55 5.79
CA ILE A 242 5.60 -22.37 6.18
C ILE A 242 5.50 -22.16 7.70
N ALA A 243 6.53 -22.60 8.40
CA ALA A 243 6.78 -22.24 9.80
C ALA A 243 7.31 -20.80 9.90
N LEU A 244 6.89 -20.07 10.93
CA LEU A 244 7.43 -18.75 11.25
C LEU A 244 8.16 -18.81 12.58
N ALA A 245 9.36 -18.24 12.65
CA ALA A 245 10.15 -18.15 13.87
C ALA A 245 10.03 -16.75 14.50
N GLY A 246 9.79 -16.67 15.81
CA GLY A 246 9.78 -15.41 16.54
C GLY A 246 8.81 -14.37 15.96
N ALA A 247 9.35 -13.24 15.50
CA ALA A 247 8.58 -12.12 14.94
C ALA A 247 8.53 -12.11 13.40
N GLU A 248 8.96 -13.20 12.74
CA GLU A 248 8.89 -13.33 11.27
C GLU A 248 7.46 -13.10 10.75
N LYS A 249 7.40 -12.47 9.58
CA LYS A 249 6.16 -12.23 8.85
C LYS A 249 6.14 -13.02 7.56
N LEU A 250 4.95 -13.46 7.20
CA LEU A 250 4.63 -14.06 5.92
C LEU A 250 3.75 -13.13 5.11
N MET A 251 4.23 -12.77 3.94
CA MET A 251 3.46 -12.09 2.92
C MET A 251 2.84 -13.09 1.95
N ILE A 252 1.53 -13.01 1.77
CA ILE A 252 0.77 -13.88 0.88
C ILE A 252 0.29 -13.02 -0.29
N ILE A 253 0.78 -13.32 -1.48
CA ILE A 253 0.47 -12.59 -2.70
C ILE A 253 -0.59 -13.41 -3.44
N GLY A 254 -1.83 -12.92 -3.40
CA GLY A 254 -2.95 -13.51 -4.11
C GLY A 254 -3.26 -12.81 -5.43
N ASP A 255 -4.15 -13.40 -6.21
CA ASP A 255 -4.65 -12.86 -7.49
C ASP A 255 -5.03 -11.39 -7.35
N ALA A 256 -4.71 -10.53 -8.32
CA ALA A 256 -5.10 -9.13 -8.27
C ALA A 256 -6.62 -8.95 -8.38
N GLN A 257 -7.29 -9.77 -9.21
CA GLN A 257 -8.73 -9.80 -9.41
C GLN A 257 -9.22 -11.25 -9.62
N PRO A 258 -10.47 -11.57 -9.25
CA PRO A 258 -11.38 -10.73 -8.47
C PRO A 258 -10.96 -10.67 -7.00
N VAL A 259 -11.16 -9.52 -6.33
CA VAL A 259 -10.78 -9.31 -4.91
C VAL A 259 -11.35 -10.38 -3.97
N SER A 260 -12.51 -10.95 -4.32
CA SER A 260 -13.18 -12.01 -3.55
C SER A 260 -12.29 -13.24 -3.33
N THR A 261 -11.40 -13.61 -4.26
CA THR A 261 -10.53 -14.79 -4.08
C THR A 261 -9.62 -14.64 -2.87
N ARG A 262 -9.02 -13.46 -2.69
CA ARG A 262 -8.15 -13.14 -1.55
C ARG A 262 -8.95 -13.07 -0.25
N LEU A 263 -10.14 -12.45 -0.30
CA LEU A 263 -11.01 -12.33 0.87
C LEU A 263 -11.49 -13.71 1.35
N ASP A 264 -11.92 -14.58 0.44
CA ASP A 264 -12.37 -15.93 0.76
C ASP A 264 -11.23 -16.81 1.28
N PHE A 265 -10.03 -16.67 0.70
CA PHE A 265 -8.84 -17.34 1.22
C PHE A 265 -8.55 -16.92 2.67
N ALA A 266 -8.52 -15.61 2.96
CA ALA A 266 -8.30 -15.10 4.32
C ALA A 266 -9.40 -15.55 5.28
N ARG A 267 -10.67 -15.50 4.85
CA ARG A 267 -11.84 -15.90 5.63
C ARG A 267 -11.80 -17.38 6.04
N ARG A 268 -11.34 -18.26 5.13
CA ARG A 268 -11.27 -19.72 5.37
C ARG A 268 -10.00 -20.17 6.09
N THR A 269 -8.99 -19.30 6.18
CA THR A 269 -7.66 -19.68 6.68
C THR A 269 -7.34 -18.95 7.99
N PRO A 270 -7.46 -19.64 9.15
CA PRO A 270 -7.19 -19.04 10.45
C PRO A 270 -5.81 -18.39 10.53
N GLY A 271 -5.75 -17.21 11.15
CA GLY A 271 -4.50 -16.45 11.34
C GLY A 271 -4.04 -15.63 10.12
N VAL A 272 -4.63 -15.83 8.93
CA VAL A 272 -4.39 -14.96 7.77
C VAL A 272 -5.26 -13.71 7.86
N GLN A 273 -4.65 -12.55 7.65
CA GLN A 273 -5.31 -11.25 7.70
C GLN A 273 -5.12 -10.49 6.38
N VAL A 274 -6.15 -9.78 5.94
CA VAL A 274 -6.14 -8.99 4.71
C VAL A 274 -5.39 -7.68 4.95
N VAL A 275 -4.48 -7.35 4.03
CA VAL A 275 -3.89 -6.02 3.93
C VAL A 275 -4.84 -5.13 3.14
N GLU A 276 -5.42 -4.13 3.80
CA GLU A 276 -6.48 -3.30 3.23
C GLU A 276 -5.93 -2.17 2.33
N PRO A 277 -6.70 -1.74 1.32
CA PRO A 277 -6.40 -0.52 0.58
C PRO A 277 -6.57 0.72 1.46
N VAL A 278 -5.86 1.80 1.10
CA VAL A 278 -5.80 3.05 1.87
C VAL A 278 -7.12 3.86 1.81
N ASP A 279 -7.96 3.61 0.81
CA ASP A 279 -9.25 4.28 0.63
C ASP A 279 -10.35 3.71 1.54
N LEU A 280 -10.15 2.51 2.09
CA LEU A 280 -11.06 1.79 2.99
C LEU A 280 -12.53 1.85 2.52
N ARG A 281 -12.79 1.64 1.23
CA ARG A 281 -14.13 1.82 0.66
C ARG A 281 -15.21 1.01 1.39
N ASP A 282 -14.95 -0.27 1.66
CA ASP A 282 -15.88 -1.15 2.39
C ASP A 282 -16.22 -0.63 3.79
N LEU A 283 -15.28 0.04 4.48
CA LEU A 283 -15.54 0.69 5.77
C LEU A 283 -16.52 1.85 5.61
N ILE A 284 -16.30 2.70 4.61
CA ILE A 284 -17.12 3.88 4.36
C ILE A 284 -18.54 3.47 3.97
N ASP A 285 -18.66 2.45 3.11
CA ASP A 285 -19.96 1.92 2.68
C ASP A 285 -20.70 1.27 3.86
N ALA A 286 -20.00 0.50 4.72
CA ALA A 286 -20.59 -0.07 5.94
C ALA A 286 -21.03 1.01 6.93
N ALA A 287 -20.23 2.06 7.14
CA ALA A 287 -20.57 3.19 8.00
C ALA A 287 -21.82 3.93 7.49
N ALA A 288 -21.90 4.15 6.17
CA ALA A 288 -23.05 4.78 5.53
C ALA A 288 -24.32 3.93 5.67
N ALA A 289 -24.22 2.60 5.50
CA ALA A 289 -25.34 1.69 5.67
C ALA A 289 -25.88 1.66 7.11
N ILE A 290 -24.99 1.70 8.11
CA ILE A 290 -25.38 1.75 9.53
C ILE A 290 -26.06 3.08 9.87
N ASP A 291 -25.51 4.21 9.41
CA ASP A 291 -26.09 5.54 9.59
C ASP A 291 -27.48 5.67 8.95
N GLY A 292 -27.62 5.17 7.72
CA GLY A 292 -28.83 5.32 6.90
C GLY A 292 -29.99 4.41 7.29
N ALA A 293 -29.76 3.41 8.15
CA ALA A 293 -30.78 2.46 8.58
C ALA A 293 -31.19 2.68 10.05
N ALA A 294 -32.36 2.19 10.45
CA ALA A 294 -32.83 2.22 11.85
C ALA A 294 -33.40 0.87 12.29
N GLY A 295 -33.51 0.66 13.61
CA GLY A 295 -34.05 -0.57 14.20
C GLY A 295 -33.42 -1.85 13.64
N VAL A 296 -34.26 -2.79 13.20
CA VAL A 296 -33.81 -4.09 12.66
C VAL A 296 -32.94 -3.93 11.41
N GLN A 297 -33.21 -2.93 10.55
CA GLN A 297 -32.38 -2.70 9.37
C GLN A 297 -30.97 -2.24 9.75
N ARG A 298 -30.82 -1.42 10.80
CA ARG A 298 -29.51 -1.07 11.36
C ARG A 298 -28.79 -2.30 11.92
N LEU A 299 -29.50 -3.16 12.65
CA LEU A 299 -28.92 -4.42 13.11
C LEU A 299 -28.40 -5.28 11.94
N ASN A 300 -29.16 -5.40 10.85
CA ASN A 300 -28.72 -6.12 9.65
C ASN A 300 -27.46 -5.50 9.03
N ALA A 301 -27.39 -4.16 8.91
CA ALA A 301 -26.19 -3.48 8.42
C ALA A 301 -24.96 -3.73 9.32
N VAL A 302 -25.14 -3.78 10.64
CA VAL A 302 -24.06 -4.15 11.58
C VAL A 302 -23.66 -5.61 11.41
N LEU A 303 -24.61 -6.51 11.22
CA LEU A 303 -24.34 -7.93 10.95
C LEU A 303 -23.64 -8.13 9.60
N ASP A 304 -23.92 -7.28 8.61
CA ASP A 304 -23.22 -7.29 7.31
C ASP A 304 -21.75 -6.91 7.50
N LEU A 305 -21.48 -5.88 8.30
CA LEU A 305 -20.12 -5.54 8.74
C LEU A 305 -19.46 -6.69 9.52
N VAL A 306 -20.18 -7.38 10.41
CA VAL A 306 -19.63 -8.55 11.12
C VAL A 306 -19.23 -9.64 10.12
N SER A 307 -20.05 -9.93 9.10
CA SER A 307 -19.71 -10.89 8.04
C SER A 307 -18.59 -10.39 7.12
N LEU A 308 -18.43 -9.06 7.00
CA LEU A 308 -17.37 -8.43 6.24
C LEU A 308 -16.00 -8.67 6.92
N VAL A 309 -15.92 -8.65 8.26
CA VAL A 309 -14.64 -8.68 8.99
C VAL A 309 -14.35 -9.94 9.81
N MET A 310 -15.38 -10.73 10.16
CA MET A 310 -15.27 -11.93 11.01
C MET A 310 -15.81 -13.17 10.29
N ALA A 311 -15.06 -14.27 10.34
CA ALA A 311 -15.49 -15.54 9.74
C ALA A 311 -16.44 -16.30 10.67
N GLY A 312 -17.55 -16.82 10.12
CA GLY A 312 -18.46 -17.73 10.84
C GLY A 312 -19.31 -17.12 11.96
N VAL A 313 -19.24 -15.81 12.22
CA VAL A 313 -19.93 -15.17 13.36
C VAL A 313 -21.38 -14.81 13.06
N ARG A 314 -21.68 -14.32 11.84
CA ARG A 314 -22.99 -13.75 11.48
C ARG A 314 -24.15 -14.70 11.74
N ASN A 315 -24.13 -15.90 11.15
CA ASN A 315 -25.29 -16.80 11.15
C ASN A 315 -25.64 -17.30 12.56
N PRO A 316 -24.69 -17.77 13.39
CA PRO A 316 -24.97 -18.11 14.78
C PRO A 316 -25.55 -16.93 15.57
N LEU A 317 -25.01 -15.73 15.37
CA LEU A 317 -25.48 -14.52 16.05
C LEU A 317 -26.90 -14.14 15.63
N VAL A 318 -27.23 -14.20 14.33
CA VAL A 318 -28.59 -13.95 13.82
C VAL A 318 -29.59 -14.92 14.45
N ALA A 319 -29.28 -16.22 14.41
CA ALA A 319 -30.16 -17.25 14.98
C ALA A 319 -30.39 -17.00 16.48
N ARG A 320 -29.31 -16.67 17.21
CA ARG A 320 -29.35 -16.37 18.64
C ARG A 320 -30.18 -15.12 18.97
N LEU A 321 -29.97 -14.01 18.25
CA LEU A 321 -30.73 -12.78 18.45
C LEU A 321 -32.22 -12.96 18.12
N ASN A 322 -32.56 -13.74 17.08
CA ASN A 322 -33.95 -14.02 16.73
C ASN A 322 -34.64 -14.88 17.81
N ALA A 323 -33.97 -15.92 18.32
CA ALA A 323 -34.51 -16.74 19.40
C ALA A 323 -34.78 -15.92 20.67
N LEU A 324 -33.86 -15.01 21.02
CA LEU A 324 -34.03 -14.09 22.16
C LEU A 324 -35.21 -13.12 21.96
N ARG A 325 -35.35 -12.54 20.76
CA ARG A 325 -36.46 -11.62 20.45
C ARG A 325 -37.84 -12.28 20.48
N GLN A 326 -37.90 -13.57 20.16
CA GLN A 326 -39.14 -14.36 20.18
C GLN A 326 -39.44 -14.98 21.54
N GLY A 327 -38.55 -14.85 22.53
CA GLY A 327 -38.70 -15.52 23.83
C GLY A 327 -38.51 -17.04 23.77
N HIS A 328 -37.93 -17.56 22.69
CA HIS A 328 -37.68 -19.00 22.49
C HIS A 328 -36.28 -19.43 22.95
N ALA A 329 -35.45 -18.49 23.42
CA ALA A 329 -34.11 -18.77 23.91
C ALA A 329 -34.15 -19.41 25.31
N ALA A 330 -33.49 -20.56 25.46
CA ALA A 330 -33.38 -21.23 26.76
C ALA A 330 -32.53 -20.45 27.78
N GLU A 331 -31.42 -19.88 27.31
CA GLU A 331 -30.48 -19.08 28.11
C GLU A 331 -30.76 -17.58 27.93
N PRO A 332 -30.67 -16.75 28.99
CA PRO A 332 -30.84 -15.31 28.90
C PRO A 332 -29.75 -14.65 28.03
N ALA A 333 -30.02 -13.44 27.53
CA ALA A 333 -29.07 -12.69 26.72
C ALA A 333 -27.85 -12.27 27.56
N ASP A 334 -26.64 -12.57 27.09
CA ASP A 334 -25.42 -12.00 27.66
C ASP A 334 -25.24 -10.51 27.28
N VAL A 335 -24.22 -9.84 27.81
CA VAL A 335 -23.97 -8.41 27.56
C VAL A 335 -23.81 -8.09 26.05
N THR A 336 -23.21 -9.00 25.28
CA THR A 336 -23.00 -8.80 23.83
C THR A 336 -24.32 -8.94 23.08
N GLU A 337 -25.11 -9.95 23.43
CA GLU A 337 -26.42 -10.23 22.86
C GLU A 337 -27.41 -9.11 23.22
N GLN A 338 -27.39 -8.62 24.45
CA GLN A 338 -28.17 -7.45 24.89
C GLN A 338 -27.86 -6.22 24.05
N ALA A 339 -26.57 -5.93 23.80
CA ALA A 339 -26.19 -4.83 22.91
C ALA A 339 -26.76 -5.02 21.49
N GLY A 340 -26.74 -6.25 20.96
CA GLY A 340 -27.38 -6.57 19.67
C GLY A 340 -28.90 -6.35 19.64
N LEU A 341 -29.60 -6.71 20.72
CA LEU A 341 -31.03 -6.44 20.87
C LEU A 341 -31.30 -4.92 20.96
N GLN A 342 -30.46 -4.18 21.68
CA GLN A 342 -30.57 -2.72 21.81
C GLN A 342 -30.37 -2.00 20.48
N VAL A 343 -29.43 -2.46 19.62
CA VAL A 343 -29.29 -1.92 18.26
C VAL A 343 -30.62 -1.99 17.49
N ALA A 344 -31.39 -3.07 17.64
CA ALA A 344 -32.67 -3.22 16.96
C ALA A 344 -33.81 -2.38 17.58
N GLN A 345 -33.68 -1.99 18.86
CA GLN A 345 -34.71 -1.27 19.62
C GLN A 345 -34.50 0.24 19.61
N THR A 346 -33.32 0.70 20.03
CA THR A 346 -32.98 2.13 20.19
C THR A 346 -32.20 2.68 19.01
N GLY A 347 -31.44 1.81 18.33
CA GLY A 347 -30.59 2.19 17.21
C GLY A 347 -29.32 2.95 17.62
N GLU A 348 -29.02 3.12 18.91
CA GLU A 348 -27.88 3.95 19.33
C GLU A 348 -26.52 3.40 18.89
N LEU A 349 -25.62 4.28 18.44
CA LEU A 349 -24.25 3.90 18.05
C LEU A 349 -23.44 3.31 19.21
N THR A 350 -23.78 3.64 20.45
CA THR A 350 -23.20 3.04 21.66
C THR A 350 -23.45 1.53 21.71
N SER A 351 -24.67 1.10 21.39
CA SER A 351 -25.05 -0.32 21.34
C SER A 351 -24.31 -1.04 20.20
N VAL A 352 -24.16 -0.39 19.04
CA VAL A 352 -23.36 -0.91 17.91
C VAL A 352 -21.91 -1.17 18.32
N ARG A 353 -21.29 -0.18 18.98
CA ARG A 353 -19.91 -0.29 19.47
C ARG A 353 -19.76 -1.39 20.53
N GLN A 354 -20.70 -1.49 21.48
CA GLN A 354 -20.68 -2.53 22.51
C GLN A 354 -20.82 -3.94 21.91
N LEU A 355 -21.71 -4.11 20.93
CA LEU A 355 -21.84 -5.37 20.21
C LEU A 355 -20.52 -5.77 19.54
N LEU A 356 -19.88 -4.86 18.79
CA LEU A 356 -18.63 -5.17 18.10
C LEU A 356 -17.46 -5.49 19.07
N ILE A 357 -17.35 -4.75 20.18
CA ILE A 357 -16.35 -5.03 21.23
C ILE A 357 -16.62 -6.38 21.89
N GLY A 358 -17.88 -6.67 22.23
CA GLY A 358 -18.27 -7.94 22.83
C GLY A 358 -17.97 -9.14 21.92
N LEU A 359 -18.25 -9.00 20.61
CA LEU A 359 -17.89 -10.01 19.61
C LEU A 359 -16.38 -10.16 19.48
N GLN A 360 -15.61 -9.07 19.47
CA GLN A 360 -14.15 -9.12 19.43
C GLN A 360 -13.56 -9.83 20.67
N ALA A 361 -14.14 -9.60 21.85
CA ALA A 361 -13.70 -10.22 23.11
C ALA A 361 -13.86 -11.75 23.12
N ARG A 362 -14.78 -12.29 22.32
CA ARG A 362 -14.94 -13.74 22.09
C ARG A 362 -13.83 -14.35 21.22
N ARG A 363 -12.86 -13.54 20.77
CA ARG A 363 -11.70 -13.93 19.93
C ARG A 363 -12.06 -14.74 18.67
N PRO A 364 -13.04 -14.29 17.85
CA PRO A 364 -13.33 -14.95 16.59
C PRO A 364 -12.16 -14.81 15.60
N HIS A 365 -12.20 -15.57 14.50
CA HIS A 365 -11.29 -15.36 13.38
C HIS A 365 -11.63 -14.04 12.66
N ILE A 366 -10.92 -12.98 13.03
CA ILE A 366 -11.03 -11.64 12.42
C ILE A 366 -10.00 -11.54 11.29
N TYR A 367 -10.45 -11.76 10.06
CA TYR A 367 -9.58 -11.76 8.89
C TYR A 367 -9.41 -10.36 8.27
N ARG A 368 -10.22 -9.36 8.67
CA ARG A 368 -10.07 -7.94 8.29
C ARG A 368 -9.97 -7.03 9.51
N PRO A 369 -8.94 -7.17 10.35
CA PRO A 369 -8.86 -6.47 11.63
C PRO A 369 -8.72 -4.96 11.49
N HIS A 370 -8.13 -4.47 10.39
CA HIS A 370 -7.94 -3.04 10.18
C HIS A 370 -9.29 -2.32 10.00
N ILE A 371 -10.21 -2.85 9.20
CA ILE A 371 -11.57 -2.28 9.07
C ILE A 371 -12.28 -2.27 10.42
N LEU A 372 -12.23 -3.36 11.19
CA LEU A 372 -12.85 -3.40 12.51
C LEU A 372 -12.27 -2.34 13.45
N ALA A 373 -10.94 -2.20 13.48
CA ALA A 373 -10.25 -1.22 14.32
C ALA A 373 -10.63 0.23 13.94
N VAL A 374 -10.64 0.56 12.65
CA VAL A 374 -11.02 1.90 12.18
C VAL A 374 -12.52 2.15 12.40
N MET A 375 -13.38 1.15 12.25
CA MET A 375 -14.82 1.29 12.56
C MET A 375 -15.05 1.56 14.05
N LEU A 376 -14.35 0.85 14.95
CA LEU A 376 -14.46 1.09 16.39
C LEU A 376 -13.98 2.50 16.77
N ALA A 377 -12.90 2.98 16.15
CA ALA A 377 -12.44 4.36 16.32
C ALA A 377 -13.47 5.38 15.78
N ALA A 378 -14.07 5.10 14.61
CA ALA A 378 -15.10 5.93 14.01
C ALA A 378 -16.37 6.00 14.87
N LEU A 379 -16.83 4.87 15.42
CA LEU A 379 -17.94 4.82 16.38
C LEU A 379 -17.63 5.64 17.62
N SER A 380 -16.43 5.49 18.20
CA SER A 380 -15.99 6.29 19.34
C SER A 380 -16.00 7.80 19.05
N ARG A 381 -15.49 8.22 17.88
CA ARG A 381 -15.51 9.62 17.44
C ARG A 381 -16.93 10.13 17.21
N ALA A 382 -17.78 9.34 16.56
CA ALA A 382 -19.17 9.68 16.26
C ALA A 382 -19.97 9.92 17.55
N ILE A 383 -19.84 9.00 18.52
CA ILE A 383 -20.49 9.11 19.84
C ILE A 383 -19.99 10.35 20.59
N ALA A 384 -18.67 10.55 20.66
CA ALA A 384 -18.09 11.66 21.43
C ALA A 384 -18.44 13.05 20.86
N ARG A 385 -18.65 13.16 19.54
CA ARG A 385 -18.89 14.43 18.85
C ARG A 385 -20.33 14.64 18.40
N GLY A 386 -21.22 13.66 18.59
CA GLY A 386 -22.60 13.71 18.11
C GLY A 386 -22.70 13.90 16.59
N MET A 387 -21.84 13.22 15.82
CA MET A 387 -21.76 13.36 14.36
C MET A 387 -22.13 12.05 13.64
N PRO A 388 -22.53 12.08 12.36
CA PRO A 388 -22.79 10.86 11.57
C PRO A 388 -21.56 9.92 11.53
N LEU A 389 -21.78 8.62 11.66
CA LEU A 389 -20.74 7.59 11.62
C LEU A 389 -19.93 7.64 10.33
N ARG A 390 -20.57 7.87 9.18
CA ARG A 390 -19.90 8.00 7.87
C ARG A 390 -18.88 9.15 7.89
N GLN A 391 -19.24 10.30 8.45
CA GLN A 391 -18.32 11.43 8.54
C GLN A 391 -17.16 11.12 9.50
N ALA A 392 -17.44 10.46 10.62
CA ALA A 392 -16.40 10.01 11.56
C ALA A 392 -15.46 8.97 10.91
N ALA A 393 -15.98 8.05 10.10
CA ALA A 393 -15.22 7.03 9.39
C ALA A 393 -14.30 7.66 8.32
N VAL A 394 -14.77 8.67 7.58
CA VAL A 394 -13.92 9.45 6.67
C VAL A 394 -12.78 10.13 7.43
N ALA A 395 -13.08 10.78 8.56
CA ALA A 395 -12.06 11.45 9.37
C ALA A 395 -11.01 10.47 9.93
N GLU A 396 -11.43 9.30 10.41
CA GLU A 396 -10.52 8.26 10.89
C GLU A 396 -9.69 7.66 9.75
N ARG A 397 -10.28 7.42 8.57
CA ARG A 397 -9.53 6.99 7.39
C ARG A 397 -8.42 7.97 7.04
N GLU A 398 -8.73 9.27 6.94
CA GLU A 398 -7.71 10.29 6.62
C GLU A 398 -6.58 10.31 7.65
N ALA A 399 -6.91 10.15 8.94
CA ALA A 399 -5.91 10.05 10.00
C ALA A 399 -5.01 8.81 9.89
N GLN A 400 -5.48 7.71 9.27
CA GLN A 400 -4.68 6.50 9.04
C GLN A 400 -3.78 6.61 7.79
N ARG A 401 -4.15 7.42 6.79
CA ARG A 401 -3.35 7.58 5.56
C ARG A 401 -1.90 8.01 5.80
N THR A 402 -1.65 8.71 6.91
CA THR A 402 -0.32 9.20 7.30
C THR A 402 0.56 8.13 7.97
N LYS A 403 -0.04 7.08 8.53
CA LYS A 403 0.65 6.04 9.32
C LYS A 403 1.20 4.89 8.46
N GLY A 404 0.78 4.79 7.20
CA GLY A 404 1.19 3.72 6.29
C GLY A 404 0.49 2.38 6.57
N ARG A 405 0.77 1.39 5.71
CA ARG A 405 0.22 0.03 5.81
C ARG A 405 1.12 -0.81 6.72
N VAL A 406 0.54 -1.54 7.66
CA VAL A 406 1.29 -2.48 8.52
C VAL A 406 1.00 -3.91 8.06
N LEU A 407 2.06 -4.65 7.76
CA LEU A 407 1.95 -6.08 7.46
C LEU A 407 1.73 -6.86 8.78
N PRO A 408 0.63 -7.64 8.90
CA PRO A 408 0.42 -8.55 10.03
C PRO A 408 1.36 -9.76 9.93
N THR A 409 1.36 -10.64 10.95
CA THR A 409 2.21 -11.85 10.96
C THR A 409 2.00 -12.73 9.73
N ARG A 410 0.75 -12.88 9.28
CA ARG A 410 0.40 -13.54 8.01
C ARG A 410 -0.55 -12.62 7.24
N GLY A 411 -0.02 -11.87 6.29
CA GLY A 411 -0.76 -10.83 5.56
C GLY A 411 -1.01 -11.19 4.11
N ILE A 412 -2.27 -11.20 3.66
CA ILE A 412 -2.62 -11.40 2.25
C ILE A 412 -2.99 -10.09 1.55
N GLY A 413 -2.47 -9.90 0.33
CA GLY A 413 -2.77 -8.77 -0.54
C GLY A 413 -2.48 -9.09 -2.00
N SER A 414 -2.80 -8.16 -2.90
CA SER A 414 -2.27 -8.18 -4.27
C SER A 414 -0.88 -7.57 -4.30
N THR A 415 -0.13 -7.78 -5.37
CA THR A 415 1.17 -7.10 -5.60
C THR A 415 1.07 -5.58 -5.43
N LEU A 416 -0.03 -4.94 -5.85
CA LEU A 416 -0.27 -3.50 -5.68
C LEU A 416 -0.34 -3.10 -4.21
N LEU A 417 -1.10 -3.86 -3.42
CA LEU A 417 -1.30 -3.59 -1.99
C LEU A 417 -0.05 -3.90 -1.16
N LEU A 418 0.81 -4.77 -1.67
CA LEU A 418 2.01 -5.23 -1.00
C LEU A 418 3.28 -4.53 -1.50
N LYS A 419 3.22 -3.77 -2.61
CA LYS A 419 4.33 -2.94 -3.08
C LYS A 419 4.75 -1.95 -1.98
N GLY A 420 6.06 -1.91 -1.73
CA GLY A 420 6.69 -1.11 -0.68
C GLY A 420 6.64 -1.73 0.71
N LEU A 421 5.99 -2.89 0.88
CA LEU A 421 6.12 -3.72 2.07
C LEU A 421 7.17 -4.81 1.83
N GLU A 422 7.73 -5.30 2.92
CA GLU A 422 8.75 -6.34 2.95
C GLU A 422 8.39 -7.35 4.06
N SER A 423 8.83 -8.58 3.88
CA SER A 423 8.69 -9.65 4.86
C SER A 423 9.85 -10.62 4.75
N GLU A 424 10.06 -11.41 5.80
CA GLU A 424 11.05 -12.49 5.77
C GLU A 424 10.63 -13.54 4.75
N ARG A 425 9.37 -13.97 4.82
CA ARG A 425 8.83 -15.01 3.92
C ARG A 425 7.77 -14.46 2.99
N ALA A 426 7.69 -14.98 1.76
CA ALA A 426 6.59 -14.71 0.86
C ALA A 426 6.07 -15.98 0.17
N ILE A 427 4.78 -16.01 -0.14
CA ILE A 427 4.16 -17.01 -1.00
C ILE A 427 3.31 -16.33 -2.08
N VAL A 428 3.50 -16.72 -3.33
CA VAL A 428 2.65 -16.33 -4.47
C VAL A 428 1.68 -17.46 -4.75
N LEU A 429 0.38 -17.25 -4.51
CA LEU A 429 -0.64 -18.30 -4.58
C LEU A 429 -1.07 -18.67 -6.01
N ASN A 430 -0.77 -17.79 -6.97
CA ASN A 430 -1.00 -17.97 -8.39
C ASN A 430 -0.21 -16.92 -9.18
N ALA A 431 0.86 -17.35 -9.82
CA ALA A 431 1.71 -16.46 -10.60
C ALA A 431 1.40 -16.50 -12.11
N ASP A 432 0.59 -17.45 -12.60
CA ASP A 432 0.27 -17.58 -14.03
C ASP A 432 -0.24 -16.28 -14.70
N PRO A 433 -1.14 -15.46 -14.09
CA PRO A 433 -1.68 -14.28 -14.75
C PRO A 433 -0.78 -13.04 -14.59
N MET A 434 0.40 -13.16 -13.98
CA MET A 434 1.26 -12.01 -13.69
C MET A 434 2.07 -11.61 -14.93
N THR A 435 2.19 -10.30 -15.14
CA THR A 435 3.17 -9.73 -16.08
C THR A 435 4.57 -9.74 -15.46
N ALA A 436 5.61 -9.49 -16.26
CA ALA A 436 6.99 -9.30 -15.80
C ALA A 436 7.12 -8.40 -14.56
N GLN A 437 6.44 -7.25 -14.55
CA GLN A 437 6.49 -6.32 -13.43
C GLN A 437 5.82 -6.91 -12.18
N HIS A 438 4.70 -7.62 -12.35
CA HIS A 438 4.00 -8.26 -11.25
C HIS A 438 4.79 -9.44 -10.67
N VAL A 439 5.42 -10.27 -11.53
CA VAL A 439 6.32 -11.35 -11.13
C VAL A 439 7.50 -10.77 -10.36
N TYR A 440 8.22 -9.80 -10.94
CA TYR A 440 9.38 -9.17 -10.31
C TYR A 440 9.05 -8.53 -8.96
N VAL A 441 7.95 -7.76 -8.88
CA VAL A 441 7.49 -7.17 -7.61
C VAL A 441 7.18 -8.27 -6.61
N ALA A 442 6.53 -9.35 -7.02
CA ALA A 442 6.15 -10.44 -6.13
C ALA A 442 7.36 -11.20 -5.56
N ILE A 443 8.28 -11.65 -6.42
CA ILE A 443 9.46 -12.43 -6.00
C ILE A 443 10.42 -11.59 -5.15
N SER A 444 10.46 -10.27 -5.37
CA SER A 444 11.32 -9.36 -4.63
C SER A 444 10.77 -8.93 -3.26
N ARG A 445 9.65 -9.47 -2.77
CA ARG A 445 9.09 -9.07 -1.44
C ARG A 445 9.73 -9.77 -0.24
N ALA A 446 10.20 -11.01 -0.44
CA ALA A 446 10.81 -11.82 0.61
C ALA A 446 12.30 -11.51 0.77
N SER A 447 12.78 -11.46 2.01
CA SER A 447 14.22 -11.36 2.31
C SER A 447 14.86 -12.71 2.64
N THR A 448 14.10 -13.71 3.08
CA THR A 448 14.64 -15.02 3.51
C THR A 448 14.19 -16.19 2.65
N SER A 449 12.89 -16.33 2.37
CA SER A 449 12.37 -17.46 1.58
C SER A 449 11.13 -17.11 0.77
N LEU A 450 11.01 -17.75 -0.39
CA LEU A 450 9.93 -17.52 -1.36
C LEU A 450 9.32 -18.85 -1.79
N THR A 451 7.99 -18.93 -1.80
CA THR A 451 7.26 -20.02 -2.47
C THR A 451 6.45 -19.44 -3.63
N VAL A 452 6.56 -20.01 -4.82
CA VAL A 452 5.78 -19.61 -5.99
C VAL A 452 4.92 -20.76 -6.45
N MET A 453 3.61 -20.50 -6.57
CA MET A 453 2.65 -21.45 -7.12
C MET A 453 2.17 -20.97 -8.50
N SER A 454 2.36 -21.80 -9.51
CA SER A 454 1.92 -21.57 -10.90
C SER A 454 1.72 -22.91 -11.61
N ARG A 455 1.01 -22.93 -12.74
CA ARG A 455 0.93 -24.11 -13.59
C ARG A 455 2.24 -24.30 -14.37
N GLU A 456 2.81 -23.19 -14.84
CA GLU A 456 4.06 -23.19 -15.59
C GLU A 456 5.25 -22.88 -14.69
N ARG A 457 6.36 -23.59 -14.92
CA ARG A 457 7.61 -23.35 -14.19
C ARG A 457 8.37 -22.12 -14.70
N GLN A 458 8.09 -21.70 -15.92
CA GLN A 458 8.63 -20.48 -16.51
C GLN A 458 7.59 -19.38 -16.42
N LEU A 459 7.97 -18.19 -15.95
CA LEU A 459 7.07 -17.06 -15.78
C LEU A 459 7.63 -15.81 -16.47
N PRO A 460 6.76 -14.93 -17.00
CA PRO A 460 7.16 -13.70 -17.67
C PRO A 460 7.81 -12.67 -16.76
#